data_AF-A0A956M1L3-F1
#
_entry.id   AF-A0A956M1L3-F1
#
_cell.length_a   1.000
_cell.length_b   1.000
_cell.length_c   1.000
_cell.angle_alpha   90.00
_cell.angle_beta   90.00
_cell.angle_gamma   90.00
#
_symmetry.space_group_name_H-M   'P 1'
#
loop_
_entity.id
_entity.type
_entity.pdbx_description
1 polymer ?
#
loop_
_entity_poly.entity_id
_entity_poly.type
_entity_poly.pdbx_seq_one_letter_code
_entity_poly.pdbx_strand_id
1 'polypeptide(L)'
;ILLQHSKDAPIPPSSRTELSIPGSLEQLILRCLAKDPADRPASALEVIECLEQVERECGRWTNEDAEHWWRSYLPELSRGTTGPSEHTDLVGA
;
A
#
# COMPACT_ATOMS: atom_id res chain seq x y z
N ILE A 1 22.01 -1.85 -11.67
CA ILE A 1 21.53 -0.44 -11.60
C ILE A 1 21.08 -0.20 -10.16
N LEU A 2 21.92 0.42 -9.31
CA LEU A 2 21.67 0.55 -7.85
C LEU A 2 21.70 2.00 -7.35
N LEU A 3 21.99 2.96 -8.24
CA LEU A 3 22.26 4.37 -7.88
C LEU A 3 21.05 5.30 -8.05
N GLN A 4 19.86 4.80 -8.41
CA GLN A 4 18.67 5.61 -8.69
C GLN A 4 17.73 5.78 -7.48
N HIS A 5 18.23 5.67 -6.25
CA HIS A 5 17.48 6.08 -5.08
C HIS A 5 17.94 7.48 -4.70
N SER A 6 17.29 8.49 -5.30
CA SER A 6 17.60 9.90 -5.10
C SER A 6 17.81 10.22 -3.61
N LYS A 7 18.83 11.03 -3.31
CA LYS A 7 19.12 11.58 -1.97
C LYS A 7 18.12 12.64 -1.54
N ASP A 8 17.29 13.11 -2.47
CA ASP A 8 16.31 14.14 -2.20
C ASP A 8 15.19 13.61 -1.31
N ALA A 9 14.66 14.50 -0.47
CA ALA A 9 13.47 14.20 0.32
C ALA A 9 12.31 13.79 -0.60
N PRO A 10 11.50 12.79 -0.20
CA PRO A 10 10.34 12.39 -0.98
C PRO A 10 9.38 13.59 -1.14
N ILE A 11 8.91 13.80 -2.37
CA ILE A 11 7.89 14.82 -2.66
C ILE A 11 6.58 14.37 -2.01
N PRO A 12 5.87 15.24 -1.27
CA PRO A 12 4.59 14.93 -0.66
C PRO A 12 3.59 14.37 -1.68
N PRO A 13 2.88 13.26 -1.36
CA PRO A 13 1.81 12.73 -2.20
C PRO A 13 0.74 13.76 -2.59
N SER A 14 0.41 14.71 -1.70
CA SER A 14 -0.54 15.80 -1.94
C SER A 14 -0.10 16.73 -3.07
N SER A 15 1.20 16.82 -3.35
CA SER A 15 1.74 17.58 -4.47
C SER A 15 1.68 16.83 -5.81
N ARG A 16 1.23 15.57 -5.81
CA ARG A 16 1.17 14.70 -7.00
C ARG A 16 -0.26 14.46 -7.50
N THR A 17 -1.27 14.87 -6.75
CA THR A 17 -2.68 14.62 -7.06
C THR A 17 -3.51 15.86 -6.73
N GLU A 18 -4.63 16.03 -7.42
CA GLU A 18 -5.65 17.03 -7.08
C GLU A 18 -6.57 16.57 -5.95
N LEU A 19 -6.47 15.29 -5.55
CA LEU A 19 -7.27 14.71 -4.47
C LEU A 19 -6.73 15.14 -3.11
N SER A 20 -7.64 15.46 -2.19
CA SER A 20 -7.29 15.74 -0.79
C SER A 20 -6.78 14.46 -0.11
N ILE A 21 -5.57 14.53 0.43
CA ILE A 21 -4.96 13.44 1.22
C ILE A 21 -4.98 13.85 2.70
N PRO A 22 -5.41 12.97 3.63
CA PRO A 22 -5.29 13.24 5.06
C PRO A 22 -3.84 13.53 5.46
N GLY A 23 -3.62 14.60 6.22
CA GLY A 23 -2.26 15.03 6.59
C GLY A 23 -1.51 13.99 7.42
N SER A 24 -2.21 13.23 8.26
CA SER A 24 -1.67 12.11 9.03
C SER A 24 -1.13 10.98 8.13
N LEU A 25 -1.84 10.65 7.05
CA LEU A 25 -1.44 9.64 6.08
C LEU A 25 -0.22 10.09 5.27
N GLU A 26 -0.22 11.34 4.81
CA GLU A 26 0.92 11.92 4.10
C GLU A 26 2.19 11.90 4.95
N GLN A 27 2.09 12.32 6.21
CA GLN A 27 3.23 12.29 7.15
C GLN A 27 3.76 10.87 7.36
N LEU A 28 2.87 9.88 7.53
CA LEU A 28 3.28 8.49 7.67
C LEU A 28 4.01 7.98 6.42
N ILE A 29 3.51 8.28 5.23
CA ILE A 29 4.16 7.91 3.96
C ILE A 29 5.55 8.55 3.85
N LEU A 30 5.68 9.84 4.17
CA LEU A 30 6.96 10.56 4.12
C LEU A 30 7.98 9.97 5.09
N ARG A 31 7.56 9.61 6.32
CA ARG A 31 8.41 8.92 7.30
C ARG A 31 8.86 7.55 6.79
N CYS A 32 7.96 6.75 6.22
CA CYS A 32 8.31 5.44 5.66
C CYS A 32 9.32 5.54 4.50
N LEU A 33 9.27 6.63 3.71
CA LEU A 33 10.15 6.87 2.57
C LEU A 33 11.42 7.66 2.93
N ALA A 34 11.61 8.02 4.20
CA ALA A 34 12.76 8.79 4.66
C ALA A 34 14.08 8.07 4.33
N LYS A 35 15.09 8.85 3.95
CA LYS A 35 16.40 8.31 3.56
C LYS A 35 17.19 7.89 4.78
N ASP A 36 17.13 8.68 5.85
CA ASP A 36 17.65 8.30 7.14
C ASP A 36 16.73 7.23 7.78
N PRO A 37 17.25 6.04 8.12
CA PRO A 37 16.48 5.05 8.87
C PRO A 37 15.95 5.55 10.22
N ALA A 38 16.61 6.53 10.86
CA ALA A 38 16.19 7.08 12.14
C ALA A 38 14.88 7.88 12.05
N ASP A 39 14.56 8.41 10.86
CA ASP A 39 13.33 9.16 10.61
C ASP A 39 12.12 8.26 10.28
N ARG A 40 12.38 6.96 10.05
CA ARG A 40 11.33 5.98 9.76
C ARG A 40 10.64 5.52 11.04
N PRO A 41 9.40 5.02 10.94
CA PRO A 41 8.81 4.26 12.04
C PRO A 41 9.75 3.11 12.42
N ALA A 42 10.00 2.96 13.71
CA ALA A 42 10.94 1.99 14.26
C ALA A 42 10.44 0.54 14.07
N SER A 43 9.15 0.35 13.83
CA SER A 43 8.55 -0.97 13.62
C SER A 43 7.26 -0.91 12.79
N ALA A 44 6.84 -2.07 12.30
CA ALA A 44 5.51 -2.22 11.68
C ALA A 44 4.37 -1.94 12.67
N LEU A 45 4.57 -2.17 13.97
CA LEU A 45 3.58 -1.86 14.99
C LEU A 45 3.32 -0.35 15.08
N GLU A 46 4.38 0.46 15.05
CA GLU A 46 4.25 1.92 15.04
C GLU A 46 3.53 2.42 13.78
N VAL A 47 3.73 1.75 12.64
CA VAL A 47 2.97 2.05 11.41
C VAL A 47 1.47 1.77 11.63
N ILE A 48 1.11 0.65 12.25
CA ILE A 48 -0.28 0.30 12.55
C ILE A 48 -0.91 1.35 13.47
N GLU A 49 -0.23 1.76 14.55
CA GLU A 49 -0.72 2.81 15.47
C GLU A 49 -0.95 4.14 14.74
N CYS A 50 -0.06 4.52 13.82
CA CYS A 50 -0.25 5.70 12.98
C CYS A 50 -1.45 5.55 12.02
N LEU A 51 -1.65 4.36 11.44
CA LEU A 51 -2.79 4.09 10.56
C LEU A 51 -4.12 4.15 11.31
N GLU A 52 -4.18 3.73 12.58
CA GLU A 52 -5.38 3.90 13.39
C GLU A 52 -5.75 5.37 13.58
N GLN A 53 -4.77 6.28 13.64
CA GLN A 53 -5.03 7.72 13.66
C GLN A 53 -5.60 8.21 12.32
N VAL A 54 -5.08 7.72 11.20
CA VAL A 54 -5.64 7.99 9.87
C VAL A 54 -7.09 7.50 9.77
N GLU A 55 -7.36 6.28 10.24
CA GLU A 55 -8.72 5.71 10.27
C GLU A 55 -9.71 6.58 11.06
N ARG A 56 -9.26 7.23 12.14
CA ARG A 56 -10.08 8.17 12.91
C ARG A 56 -10.41 9.45 12.13
N GLU A 57 -9.55 9.88 11.21
CA GLU A 57 -9.73 11.11 10.43
C GLU A 57 -10.59 10.90 9.18
N CYS A 58 -10.40 9.80 8.44
CA CYS A 58 -11.07 9.57 7.16
C CYS A 58 -12.03 8.36 7.15
N GLY A 59 -12.18 7.67 8.27
CA GLY A 59 -12.94 6.43 8.36
C GLY A 59 -12.08 5.19 8.11
N ARG A 60 -12.58 4.05 8.57
CA ARG A 60 -11.89 2.76 8.45
C ARG A 60 -12.00 2.24 7.02
N TRP A 61 -10.89 1.80 6.47
CA TRP A 61 -10.84 1.09 5.18
C TRP A 61 -10.89 -0.41 5.43
N THR A 62 -11.97 -1.06 5.00
CA THR A 62 -12.19 -2.50 5.23
C THR A 62 -11.71 -3.35 4.04
N ASN A 63 -11.63 -4.66 4.26
CA ASN A 63 -11.37 -5.60 3.16
C ASN A 63 -12.49 -5.58 2.11
N GLU A 64 -13.74 -5.30 2.51
CA GLU A 64 -14.87 -5.18 1.59
C GLU A 64 -14.74 -3.94 0.69
N ASP A 65 -14.35 -2.80 1.28
CA ASP A 65 -14.04 -1.58 0.52
C ASP A 65 -12.92 -1.83 -0.49
N ALA A 66 -11.86 -2.53 -0.06
CA ALA A 66 -10.75 -2.92 -0.92
C ALA A 66 -11.24 -3.76 -2.11
N GLU A 67 -11.98 -4.84 -1.85
CA GLU A 67 -12.49 -5.71 -2.90
C GLU A 67 -13.39 -4.97 -3.90
N HIS A 68 -14.28 -4.12 -3.40
CA HIS A 68 -15.13 -3.28 -4.23
C HIS A 68 -14.31 -2.33 -5.11
N TRP A 69 -13.28 -1.70 -4.53
CA TRP A 69 -12.39 -0.79 -5.25
C TRP A 69 -11.61 -1.51 -6.35
N TRP A 70 -10.97 -2.66 -6.07
CA TRP A 70 -10.20 -3.40 -7.08
C TRP A 70 -11.06 -3.86 -8.26
N ARG A 71 -12.30 -4.30 -8.01
CA ARG A 71 -13.26 -4.67 -9.07
C ARG A 71 -13.64 -3.47 -9.94
N SER A 72 -13.76 -2.29 -9.34
CA SER A 72 -14.25 -1.08 -10.02
C SER A 72 -13.16 -0.36 -10.81
N TYR A 73 -11.92 -0.33 -10.29
CA TYR A 73 -10.85 0.52 -10.81
C TYR A 73 -9.70 -0.24 -11.48
N LEU A 74 -9.54 -1.55 -11.24
CA LEU A 74 -8.52 -2.39 -11.87
C LEU A 74 -9.09 -3.73 -12.38
N PRO A 75 -9.99 -3.66 -13.39
CA PRO A 75 -10.69 -4.83 -13.92
C PRO A 75 -9.77 -5.87 -14.55
N GLU A 76 -8.55 -5.51 -14.98
CA GLU A 76 -7.60 -6.47 -15.57
C GLU A 76 -6.95 -7.39 -14.52
N LEU A 77 -6.65 -6.86 -13.33
CA LEU A 77 -6.07 -7.63 -12.23
C LEU A 77 -7.11 -8.49 -11.51
N SER A 78 -8.37 -8.03 -11.46
CA SER A 78 -9.47 -8.78 -10.84
C SER A 78 -10.00 -9.93 -11.72
N ARG A 79 -9.57 -10.04 -12.99
CA ARG A 79 -9.90 -11.17 -13.88
C ARG A 79 -9.08 -12.44 -13.64
N GLY A 80 -8.05 -12.41 -12.77
CA GLY A 80 -6.98 -13.41 -12.72
C GLY A 80 -6.93 -14.38 -11.53
N THR A 81 -7.88 -14.39 -10.58
CA THR A 81 -7.82 -15.31 -9.42
C THR A 81 -8.30 -16.74 -9.70
N THR A 82 -8.75 -17.04 -10.92
CA THR A 82 -8.98 -18.43 -11.34
C THR A 82 -7.65 -19.06 -11.77
N GLY A 83 -6.78 -19.37 -10.80
CA GLY A 83 -5.66 -20.26 -11.04
C GLY A 83 -6.20 -21.64 -11.45
N PRO A 84 -5.62 -22.32 -12.46
CA PRO A 84 -6.07 -23.64 -12.85
C PRO A 84 -5.70 -24.66 -11.77
N SER A 85 -6.73 -25.22 -11.13
CA SER A 85 -6.65 -26.48 -10.40
C SER A 85 -6.38 -27.61 -11.38
N GLU A 86 -5.11 -27.90 -11.67
CA GLU A 86 -4.71 -29.16 -12.32
C GLU A 86 -3.69 -29.88 -11.45
N HIS A 87 -4.19 -30.45 -10.35
CA HIS A 87 -3.56 -31.60 -9.71
C HIS A 87 -3.92 -32.82 -10.57
N THR A 88 -3.21 -33.02 -11.68
CA THR A 88 -3.28 -34.29 -12.41
C THR A 88 -2.30 -35.25 -11.75
N ASP A 89 -2.86 -36.13 -10.93
CA ASP A 89 -2.16 -37.30 -10.41
C ASP A 89 -1.51 -38.09 -11.55
N LEU A 90 -0.18 -38.16 -11.56
CA LEU A 90 0.54 -39.17 -12.33
C LEU A 90 0.59 -40.46 -11.51
N VAL A 91 -0.43 -41.30 -11.70
CA VAL A 91 -0.41 -42.73 -11.37
C VAL A 91 -0.43 -43.52 -12.67
N GLY A 92 0.57 -44.37 -12.88
CA GLY A 92 0.61 -45.34 -13.97
C GLY A 92 2.02 -45.78 -14.33
N ALA A 93 2.57 -46.66 -13.49
CA ALA A 93 3.73 -47.49 -13.82
C ALA A 93 3.34 -48.67 -14.72
#